data_AF-A0A4V6E1Y9-F1
#
_entry.id   AF-A0A4V6E1Y9-F1
#
_cell.length_a   1.000
_cell.length_b   1.000
_cell.length_c   1.000
_cell.angle_alpha   90.00
_cell.angle_beta   90.00
_cell.angle_gamma   90.00
#
_symmetry.space_group_name_H-M   'P 1'
#
loop_
_entity.id
_entity.type
_entity.pdbx_description
1 polymer ?
#
loop_
_entity_poly.entity_id
_entity_poly.type
_entity_poly.pdbx_seq_one_letter_code
_entity_poly.pdbx_strand_id
1 'polypeptide(L)'
;LETDRNTNVDVIPNVGPTLRRLRESLGLTQYECGVPRSTYRHYEAGNRNPSRDALRRIVDAFEDACGSPIDSDTDAFAKTDGGSTARDVAALGQLAESDIRWDQIESIERVEPDDEWVYDLEVEGTHNYVSNGIVSHNSQMISYVEN
;
A
#
# COMPACT_ATOMS: atom_id res chain seq x y z
N LEU A 1 -10.47 21.86 -13.19
CA LEU A 1 -10.81 20.53 -13.75
C LEU A 1 -11.28 19.68 -12.58
N GLU A 2 -12.60 19.61 -12.35
CA GLU A 2 -13.16 18.63 -11.43
C GLU A 2 -13.08 17.27 -12.13
N THR A 3 -12.08 16.49 -11.76
CA THR A 3 -11.99 15.10 -12.21
C THR A 3 -12.89 14.29 -11.30
N ASP A 4 -13.97 13.76 -11.86
CA ASP A 4 -14.83 12.76 -11.25
C ASP A 4 -13.91 11.65 -10.69
N ARG A 5 -13.84 11.51 -9.36
CA ARG A 5 -12.83 10.67 -8.68
C ARG A 5 -13.21 9.20 -8.87
N ASN A 6 -12.83 8.63 -10.00
CA ASN A 6 -12.93 7.19 -10.21
C ASN A 6 -12.05 6.48 -9.17
N THR A 7 -12.68 5.84 -8.18
CA THR A 7 -12.01 5.08 -7.10
C THR A 7 -11.19 3.89 -7.59
N ASN A 8 -11.24 3.54 -8.88
CA ASN A 8 -10.49 2.42 -9.45
C ASN A 8 -9.10 2.80 -9.99
N VAL A 9 -8.73 4.09 -10.04
CA VAL A 9 -7.48 4.57 -10.68
C VAL A 9 -6.31 4.70 -9.69
N ASP A 10 -6.54 4.50 -8.40
CA ASP A 10 -5.50 4.61 -7.35
C ASP A 10 -5.85 3.69 -6.17
N VAL A 11 -5.74 2.39 -6.44
CA VAL A 11 -5.99 1.32 -5.47
C VAL A 11 -4.67 0.82 -4.90
N ILE A 12 -4.60 0.63 -3.59
CA ILE A 12 -3.36 0.16 -2.94
C ILE A 12 -3.29 -1.37 -3.06
N PRO A 13 -2.32 -1.93 -3.81
CA PRO A 13 -2.23 -3.37 -4.01
C PRO A 13 -1.65 -4.08 -2.77
N ASN A 14 -1.92 -5.38 -2.65
CA ASN A 14 -1.24 -6.30 -1.74
C ASN A 14 -1.35 -6.01 -0.22
N VAL A 15 -2.32 -5.20 0.21
CA VAL A 15 -2.53 -4.90 1.64
C VAL A 15 -3.39 -5.93 2.38
N GLY A 16 -4.14 -6.78 1.68
CA GLY A 16 -5.11 -7.72 2.26
C GLY A 16 -4.59 -8.58 3.43
N PRO A 17 -3.45 -9.29 3.29
CA PRO A 17 -2.88 -10.07 4.37
C PRO A 17 -2.52 -9.22 5.61
N THR A 18 -2.00 -8.01 5.40
CA THR A 18 -1.67 -7.06 6.48
C THR A 18 -2.94 -6.59 7.18
N LEU A 19 -3.98 -6.21 6.44
CA LEU A 19 -5.28 -5.82 7.00
C LEU A 19 -5.87 -6.92 7.89
N ARG A 20 -5.82 -8.17 7.42
CA ARG A 20 -6.32 -9.31 8.18
C ARG A 20 -5.57 -9.52 9.48
N ARG A 21 -4.23 -9.56 9.41
CA ARG A 21 -3.37 -9.76 10.58
C ARG A 21 -3.58 -8.65 11.61
N LEU A 22 -3.62 -7.39 11.19
CA LEU A 22 -3.83 -6.25 12.09
C LEU A 22 -5.20 -6.30 12.75
N ARG A 23 -6.26 -6.54 11.98
CA ARG A 23 -7.61 -6.70 12.52
C ARG A 23 -7.67 -7.79 13.58
N GLU A 24 -7.10 -8.98 13.30
CA GLU A 24 -7.08 -10.10 14.24
C GLU A 24 -6.26 -9.78 15.50
N SER A 25 -5.13 -9.09 15.35
CA SER A 25 -4.26 -8.69 16.46
C SER A 25 -4.90 -7.62 17.35
N LEU A 26 -5.70 -6.73 16.76
CA LEU A 26 -6.45 -5.68 17.46
C LEU A 26 -7.78 -6.18 18.03
N GLY A 27 -8.15 -7.45 17.83
CA GLY A 27 -9.41 -8.02 18.31
C GLY A 27 -10.65 -7.50 17.61
N LEU A 28 -10.50 -6.87 16.44
CA LEU A 28 -11.61 -6.26 15.71
C LEU A 28 -12.36 -7.28 14.85
N THR A 29 -13.67 -7.09 14.75
CA THR A 29 -14.51 -7.73 13.74
C THR A 29 -14.42 -6.97 12.41
N GLN A 30 -14.79 -7.61 11.31
CA GLN A 30 -14.82 -6.96 9.99
C GLN A 30 -15.83 -5.78 9.93
N TYR A 31 -16.78 -5.69 10.85
CA TYR A 31 -17.75 -4.59 10.91
C TYR A 31 -17.15 -3.31 11.51
N GLU A 32 -16.06 -3.44 12.27
CA GLU A 32 -15.43 -2.32 12.99
C GLU A 32 -14.33 -1.66 12.18
N CYS A 33 -14.04 -2.12 10.96
CA CYS A 33 -12.90 -1.65 10.16
C CYS A 33 -13.22 -0.43 9.26
N GLY A 34 -14.17 0.42 9.64
CA GLY A 34 -14.45 1.70 8.96
C GLY A 34 -15.05 1.64 7.54
N VAL A 35 -15.31 0.45 7.00
CA VAL A 35 -15.94 0.24 5.68
C VAL A 35 -16.99 -0.88 5.74
N PRO A 36 -17.92 -0.99 4.78
CA PRO A 36 -18.91 -2.07 4.77
C PRO A 36 -18.23 -3.44 4.86
N ARG A 37 -18.71 -4.31 5.74
CA ARG A 37 -18.13 -5.65 5.95
C ARG A 37 -17.91 -6.41 4.66
N SER A 38 -18.88 -6.40 3.75
CA SER A 38 -18.78 -7.10 2.45
C SER A 38 -17.57 -6.61 1.66
N THR A 39 -17.35 -5.29 1.63
CA THR A 39 -16.18 -4.65 1.01
C THR A 39 -14.89 -5.04 1.73
N TYR A 40 -14.86 -4.95 3.07
CA TYR A 40 -13.67 -5.32 3.85
C TYR A 40 -13.25 -6.78 3.63
N ARG A 41 -14.23 -7.70 3.59
CA ARG A 41 -14.02 -9.11 3.28
C ARG A 41 -13.34 -9.32 1.93
N HIS A 42 -13.68 -8.53 0.93
CA HIS A 42 -13.05 -8.60 -0.40
C HIS A 42 -11.58 -8.18 -0.36
N TYR A 43 -11.24 -7.18 0.46
CA TYR A 43 -9.86 -6.75 0.68
C TYR A 43 -9.02 -7.82 1.37
N GLU A 44 -9.50 -8.41 2.46
CA GLU A 44 -8.77 -9.50 3.15
C GLU A 44 -8.58 -10.73 2.25
N ALA A 45 -9.53 -10.99 1.35
CA ALA A 45 -9.45 -12.08 0.38
C ALA A 45 -8.54 -11.75 -0.83
N GLY A 46 -8.06 -10.52 -0.96
CA GLY A 46 -7.19 -10.08 -2.07
C GLY A 46 -7.87 -10.01 -3.43
N ASN A 47 -9.20 -10.14 -3.51
CA ASN A 47 -9.93 -10.07 -4.77
C ASN A 47 -10.31 -8.62 -5.16
N ARG A 48 -10.13 -7.67 -4.23
CA ARG A 48 -10.23 -6.24 -4.47
C ARG A 48 -9.13 -5.55 -3.68
N ASN A 49 -8.66 -4.43 -4.21
CA ASN A 49 -7.74 -3.53 -3.52
C ASN A 49 -8.52 -2.31 -3.00
N PRO A 50 -8.20 -1.80 -1.81
CA PRO A 50 -8.83 -0.59 -1.29
C PRO A 50 -8.38 0.64 -2.10
N SER A 51 -9.29 1.59 -2.30
CA SER A 51 -8.90 2.95 -2.66
C SER A 51 -8.24 3.64 -1.48
N ARG A 52 -7.55 4.77 -1.70
CA ARG A 52 -6.99 5.60 -0.61
C ARG A 52 -8.00 5.93 0.47
N ASP A 53 -9.18 6.41 0.09
CA ASP A 53 -10.20 6.82 1.06
C ASP A 53 -10.77 5.63 1.85
N ALA A 54 -10.84 4.44 1.24
CA ALA A 54 -11.21 3.22 1.96
C ALA A 54 -10.09 2.79 2.92
N LEU A 55 -8.82 2.86 2.49
CA LEU A 55 -7.68 2.53 3.33
C LEU A 55 -7.54 3.49 4.51
N ARG A 56 -7.73 4.81 4.31
CA ARG A 56 -7.74 5.82 5.39
C ARG A 56 -8.75 5.46 6.48
N ARG A 57 -10.01 5.19 6.10
CA ARG A 57 -11.05 4.77 7.04
C ARG A 57 -10.72 3.49 7.83
N ILE A 58 -10.01 2.56 7.19
CA ILE A 58 -9.54 1.35 7.88
C ILE A 58 -8.41 1.67 8.85
N VAL A 59 -7.46 2.54 8.46
CA VAL A 59 -6.36 2.99 9.32
C VAL A 59 -6.91 3.75 10.52
N ASP A 60 -7.84 4.69 10.34
CA ASP A 60 -8.49 5.42 11.43
C ASP A 60 -9.09 4.45 12.46
N ALA A 61 -9.81 3.42 11.99
CA ALA A 61 -10.38 2.40 12.86
C ALA A 61 -9.33 1.57 13.62
N PHE A 62 -8.17 1.31 12.99
CA PHE A 62 -7.07 0.60 13.64
C PHE A 62 -6.34 1.49 14.65
N GLU A 63 -6.17 2.77 14.36
CA GLU A 63 -5.58 3.76 15.27
C GLU A 63 -6.46 3.97 16.51
N ASP A 64 -7.78 4.07 16.34
CA ASP A 64 -8.75 4.13 17.43
C ASP A 64 -8.65 2.90 18.35
N ALA A 65 -8.54 1.71 17.76
CA ALA A 65 -8.34 0.46 18.51
C ALA A 65 -6.96 0.37 19.19
N CYS A 66 -5.93 1.02 18.63
CA CYS A 66 -4.61 1.11 19.25
C CYS A 66 -4.61 2.07 20.46
N GLY A 67 -5.35 3.18 20.35
CA GLY A 67 -5.40 4.29 21.32
C GLY A 67 -6.45 4.17 22.41
N SER A 68 -7.39 3.23 22.32
CA SER A 68 -8.36 2.99 23.39
C SER A 68 -7.66 2.57 24.70
N PRO A 69 -7.85 3.31 25.82
CA PRO A 69 -7.37 2.87 27.11
C PRO A 69 -8.17 1.64 27.52
N ILE A 70 -7.48 0.50 27.57
CA ILE A 70 -7.97 -0.74 28.16
C ILE A 70 -8.59 -0.40 29.51
N ASP A 71 -9.87 -0.74 29.69
CA ASP A 71 -10.58 -0.68 30.97
C ASP A 71 -9.64 -1.16 32.10
N SER A 72 -9.38 -0.25 33.04
CA SER A 72 -8.70 -0.54 34.28
C SER A 72 -9.53 -1.55 35.07
N ASP A 73 -9.22 -2.84 34.93
CA ASP A 73 -9.36 -3.89 35.96
C ASP A 73 -9.33 -5.33 35.40
N THR A 74 -8.96 -5.55 34.14
CA THR A 74 -8.63 -6.90 33.68
C THR A 74 -7.13 -7.04 33.46
N ASP A 75 -6.52 -7.81 34.36
CA ASP A 75 -5.15 -8.32 34.32
C ASP A 75 -4.97 -9.30 33.13
N ALA A 76 -5.17 -8.80 31.91
CA ALA A 76 -5.12 -9.56 30.67
C ALA A 76 -4.01 -8.99 29.78
N PHE A 77 -2.83 -9.59 29.91
CA PHE A 77 -1.80 -9.67 28.89
C PHE A 77 -1.50 -8.34 28.18
N ALA A 78 -0.52 -7.61 28.71
CA ALA A 78 0.21 -6.58 27.97
C ALA A 78 0.38 -7.00 26.50
N LYS A 79 -0.13 -6.16 25.57
CA LYS A 79 -0.02 -6.30 24.10
C LYS A 79 1.33 -6.93 23.73
N THR A 80 1.31 -8.22 23.38
CA THR A 80 2.48 -9.13 23.31
C THR A 80 3.30 -9.00 22.03
N ASP A 81 3.03 -8.01 21.18
CA ASP A 81 3.52 -7.94 19.81
C ASP A 81 4.74 -7.01 19.61
N GLY A 82 5.29 -6.47 20.70
CA GLY A 82 6.48 -5.62 20.68
C GLY A 82 6.35 -4.32 19.87
N GLY A 83 5.13 -3.83 19.63
CA GLY A 83 4.89 -2.60 18.84
C GLY A 83 4.85 -2.83 17.33
N SER A 84 4.83 -4.08 16.87
CA SER A 84 4.71 -4.41 15.45
C SER A 84 3.38 -3.93 14.84
N THR A 85 2.25 -4.10 15.54
CA THR A 85 0.94 -3.62 15.07
C THR A 85 0.94 -2.11 14.87
N ALA A 86 1.45 -1.33 15.84
CA ALA A 86 1.50 0.13 15.72
C ALA A 86 2.36 0.58 14.53
N ARG A 87 3.51 -0.08 14.29
CA ARG A 87 4.37 0.21 13.15
C ARG A 87 3.68 -0.08 11.82
N ASP A 88 2.98 -1.21 11.74
CA ASP A 88 2.30 -1.65 10.53
C ASP A 88 1.06 -0.80 10.22
N VAL A 89 0.33 -0.36 11.25
CA VAL A 89 -0.76 0.63 11.10
C VAL A 89 -0.20 1.94 10.54
N ALA A 90 0.91 2.45 11.10
CA ALA A 90 1.56 3.64 10.59
C ALA A 90 2.05 3.47 9.13
N ALA A 91 2.55 2.29 8.76
CA ALA A 91 2.96 2.00 7.39
C ALA A 91 1.76 2.01 6.41
N LEU A 92 0.59 1.50 6.83
CA LEU A 92 -0.64 1.60 6.04
C LEU A 92 -1.12 3.05 5.93
N GLY A 93 -0.99 3.85 6.99
CA GLY A 93 -1.27 5.28 6.98
C GLY A 93 -0.43 6.02 5.92
N GLN A 94 0.88 5.75 5.88
CA GLN A 94 1.77 6.31 4.85
C GLN A 94 1.32 5.93 3.43
N LEU A 95 0.90 4.69 3.20
CA LEU A 95 0.37 4.28 1.90
C LEU A 95 -0.92 5.01 1.53
N ALA A 96 -1.78 5.30 2.50
CA ALA A 96 -3.04 6.00 2.29
C ALA A 96 -2.84 7.51 2.03
N GLU A 97 -1.83 8.12 2.64
CA GLU A 97 -1.56 9.56 2.57
C GLU A 97 -0.52 9.98 1.54
N SER A 98 0.31 9.05 1.04
CA SER A 98 1.36 9.34 0.07
C SER A 98 0.87 10.07 -1.19
N ASP A 99 1.70 10.97 -1.70
CA ASP A 99 1.49 11.66 -2.97
C ASP A 99 1.75 10.76 -4.19
N ILE A 100 2.37 9.58 -3.99
CA ILE A 100 2.67 8.60 -5.03
C ILE A 100 1.47 7.69 -5.25
N ARG A 101 1.01 7.57 -6.49
CA ARG A 101 -0.13 6.74 -6.89
C ARG A 101 0.29 5.39 -7.45
N TRP A 102 -0.57 4.41 -7.27
CA TRP A 102 -0.43 3.10 -7.88
C TRP A 102 -1.23 3.03 -9.16
N ASP A 103 -0.59 2.61 -10.25
CA ASP A 103 -1.25 2.29 -11.50
C ASP A 103 -1.00 0.82 -11.87
N GLN A 104 -2.02 0.18 -12.43
CA GLN A 104 -1.93 -1.22 -12.81
C GLN A 104 -1.40 -1.33 -14.24
N ILE A 105 -0.37 -2.14 -14.43
CA ILE A 105 0.09 -2.49 -15.78
C ILE A 105 -1.02 -3.25 -16.52
N GLU A 106 -1.54 -2.67 -17.60
CA GLU A 106 -2.58 -3.27 -18.44
C GLU A 106 -2.00 -4.26 -19.44
N SER A 107 -0.88 -3.91 -20.09
CA SER A 107 -0.20 -4.75 -21.08
C SER A 107 1.32 -4.60 -20.99
N ILE A 108 2.02 -5.63 -21.46
CA ILE A 108 3.47 -5.61 -21.68
C ILE A 108 3.71 -6.19 -23.06
N GLU A 109 4.28 -5.37 -23.94
CA GLU A 109 4.51 -5.72 -25.33
C GLU A 109 5.97 -5.47 -25.69
N ARG A 110 6.52 -6.30 -26.58
CA ARG A 110 7.83 -6.04 -27.17
C ARG A 110 7.63 -5.15 -28.38
N VAL A 111 8.39 -4.07 -28.44
CA VAL A 111 8.41 -3.14 -29.56
C VAL A 111 9.79 -3.15 -30.21
N GLU A 112 9.86 -2.93 -31.52
CA GLU A 112 11.12 -2.63 -32.18
C GLU A 112 11.54 -1.21 -31.80
N PRO A 113 12.80 -0.99 -31.39
CA PRO A 113 13.25 0.34 -31.01
C PRO A 113 13.35 1.23 -32.26
N ASP A 114 12.88 2.48 -32.14
CA ASP A 114 12.99 3.47 -33.22
C ASP A 114 14.45 3.91 -33.44
N ASP A 115 15.26 3.87 -32.38
CA ASP A 115 16.67 4.28 -32.35
C ASP A 115 17.58 3.12 -31.96
N GLU A 116 18.85 3.19 -32.36
CA GLU A 116 19.87 2.19 -32.02
C GLU A 116 20.23 2.16 -30.52
N TRP A 117 20.03 3.27 -29.81
CA TRP A 117 20.47 3.45 -28.43
C TRP A 117 19.35 3.94 -27.52
N VAL A 118 19.28 3.37 -26.31
CA VAL A 118 18.49 3.88 -25.19
C VAL A 118 19.41 4.52 -24.15
N TYR A 119 18.90 5.53 -23.46
CA TYR A 119 19.64 6.26 -22.44
C TYR A 119 19.09 5.93 -21.05
N ASP A 120 19.98 5.86 -20.06
CA ASP A 120 19.61 5.76 -18.65
C ASP A 120 20.21 6.94 -17.86
N LEU A 121 19.57 7.31 -16.75
CA LEU A 121 19.99 8.42 -15.88
C LEU A 121 20.32 7.90 -14.49
N GLU A 122 21.55 8.09 -14.02
CA GLU A 122 21.91 7.79 -12.63
C GLU A 122 21.82 9.03 -11.74
N VAL A 123 21.05 8.89 -10.65
CA VAL A 123 20.92 9.91 -9.60
C VAL A 123 21.66 9.41 -8.37
N GLU A 124 22.64 10.18 -7.91
CA GLU A 124 23.46 9.84 -6.75
C GLU A 124 22.59 9.60 -5.50
N GLY A 125 22.83 8.47 -4.82
CA GLY A 125 22.21 8.10 -3.55
C GLY A 125 20.84 7.42 -3.67
N THR A 126 19.99 7.83 -4.62
CA THR A 126 18.66 7.22 -4.80
C THR A 126 18.62 6.19 -5.91
N HIS A 127 19.43 6.33 -6.96
CA HIS A 127 19.41 5.47 -8.15
C HIS A 127 18.00 5.28 -8.75
N ASN A 128 17.14 6.29 -8.59
CA ASN A 128 15.77 6.34 -9.09
C ASN A 128 15.50 7.72 -9.70
N TYR A 129 14.67 7.79 -10.73
CA TYR A 129 14.23 9.03 -11.36
C TYR A 129 12.76 8.97 -11.77
N VAL A 130 12.16 10.13 -12.04
CA VAL A 130 10.79 10.24 -12.55
C VAL A 130 10.84 10.48 -14.06
N SER A 131 10.21 9.60 -14.82
CA SER A 131 10.08 9.70 -16.29
C SER A 131 8.64 9.51 -16.71
N ASN A 132 8.08 10.44 -17.49
CA ASN A 132 6.68 10.39 -17.96
C ASN A 132 5.65 10.15 -16.83
N GLY A 133 5.91 10.69 -15.64
CA GLY A 133 5.03 10.54 -14.46
C GLY A 133 5.15 9.19 -13.74
N ILE A 134 6.10 8.34 -14.14
CA ILE A 134 6.38 7.03 -13.52
C ILE A 134 7.72 7.11 -12.79
N VAL A 135 7.80 6.52 -11.61
CA VAL A 135 9.07 6.34 -10.89
C VAL A 135 9.79 5.13 -11.49
N SER A 136 10.96 5.38 -12.08
CA SER A 136 11.84 4.36 -12.65
C SER A 136 13.00 4.10 -11.70
N HIS A 137 13.31 2.82 -11.49
CA HIS A 137 14.55 2.39 -10.86
C HIS A 137 15.53 1.99 -11.94
N ASN A 138 16.78 2.47 -11.82
CA ASN A 138 17.83 2.08 -12.76
C ASN A 138 17.99 0.57 -12.70
N SER A 139 17.63 -0.12 -13.77
CA SER A 139 17.87 -1.55 -13.85
C SER A 139 19.38 -1.71 -13.90
N GLN A 140 20.00 -2.28 -12.86
CA GLN A 140 21.42 -2.63 -12.92
C GLN A 140 21.61 -3.65 -14.04
N MET A 141 21.87 -3.16 -15.26
CA MET A 141 22.21 -3.99 -16.40
C MET A 141 23.72 -4.25 -16.35
N ILE A 142 24.15 -5.20 -15.51
CA ILE A 142 25.43 -5.89 -15.75
C ILE A 142 25.11 -7.17 -16.51
N SER A 143 24.87 -7.06 -17.83
CA SER A 143 25.03 -8.19 -18.76
C SER A 143 24.72 -7.83 -20.21
N TYR A 144 25.29 -6.77 -20.80
CA TYR A 144 25.52 -6.69 -22.25
C TYR A 144 26.76 -5.83 -22.53
N VAL A 145 27.91 -6.34 -22.13
CA VAL A 145 29.16 -6.04 -22.83
C VAL A 145 29.38 -7.25 -23.72
N GLU A 146 28.87 -7.20 -24.95
CA GLU A 146 29.34 -8.08 -26.00
C GLU A 146 30.82 -7.72 -26.25
N ASN A 147 31.70 -8.73 -26.18
CA ASN A 147 33.09 -8.63 -26.63
C ASN A 147 33.17 -8.82 -28.14
#